data_AF-A0A0B2Q438-F1
#
_entry.id   AF-A0A0B2Q438-F1
#
_cell.length_a   1.000
_cell.length_b   1.000
_cell.length_c   1.000
_cell.angle_alpha   90.00
_cell.angle_beta   90.00
_cell.angle_gamma   90.00
#
_symmetry.space_group_name_H-M   'P 1'
#
loop_
_entity.id
_entity.type
_entity.pdbx_description
1 polymer ?
#
loop_
_entity_poly.entity_id
_entity_poly.type
_entity_poly.pdbx_seq_one_letter_code
_entity_poly.pdbx_strand_id
1 'polypeptide(L)' 'MHSPSQRLKGVEQIVARRGKLCVISPSSGIFVVDVAAVLPRIFPIWLPEEFEPMAVHILNIFALF' A
#
# COMPACT_ATOMS: atom_id res chain seq x y z
N MET A 1 15.20 9.46 11.71
CA MET A 1 13.87 9.07 11.20
C MET A 1 13.81 9.42 9.72
N HIS A 2 13.58 8.44 8.84
CA HIS A 2 13.42 8.70 7.40
C HIS A 2 12.02 9.24 7.11
N SER A 3 11.88 10.13 6.12
CA SER A 3 10.56 10.63 5.71
C SER A 3 9.68 9.48 5.20
N PRO A 4 8.35 9.51 5.43
CA PRO A 4 7.43 8.45 4.98
C PRO A 4 7.57 8.10 3.49
N SER A 5 7.92 9.09 2.66
CA SER A 5 8.19 8.93 1.23
C SER A 5 9.42 8.07 0.91
N GLN A 6 10.42 7.99 1.79
CA GLN A 6 11.59 7.11 1.57
C GLN A 6 11.21 5.63 1.61
N ARG A 7 10.16 5.25 2.36
CA ARG A 7 9.69 3.86 2.47
C ARG A 7 9.08 3.34 1.16
N LEU A 8 8.80 4.24 0.22
CA LEU A 8 8.20 3.96 -1.08
C LEU A 8 9.21 3.95 -2.23
N LYS A 9 10.51 4.12 -1.95
CA LYS A 9 11.55 3.95 -2.99
C LYS A 9 11.69 2.48 -3.33
N GLY A 10 11.78 2.18 -4.63
CA GLY A 10 11.95 0.80 -5.11
C GLY A 10 10.68 -0.06 -5.01
N VAL A 11 9.50 0.57 -5.01
CA VAL A 11 8.22 -0.14 -5.02
C VAL A 11 8.12 -1.04 -6.26
N GLU A 12 7.77 -2.29 -6.03
CA GLU A 12 7.68 -3.32 -7.08
C GLU A 12 6.28 -3.41 -7.67
N GLN A 13 5.26 -3.04 -6.90
CA GLN A 13 3.88 -3.12 -7.35
C GLN A 13 3.05 -1.95 -6.83
N ILE A 14 2.20 -1.40 -7.72
CA ILE A 14 1.26 -0.32 -7.43
C ILE A 14 -0.12 -0.68 -7.98
N VAL A 15 -1.16 -0.60 -7.16
CA VAL A 15 -2.56 -0.73 -7.58
C VAL A 15 -3.36 0.48 -7.13
N ALA A 16 -4.13 1.08 -8.03
CA ALA A 16 -4.89 2.30 -7.79
C ALA A 16 -6.40 2.06 -7.82
N ARG A 17 -7.13 2.55 -6.81
CA ARG A 17 -8.60 2.53 -6.81
C ARG A 17 -9.21 3.56 -5.88
N ARG A 18 -10.22 4.31 -6.35
CA ARG A 18 -11.01 5.30 -5.57
C ARG A 18 -10.13 6.25 -4.74
N GLY A 19 -9.04 6.77 -5.32
CA GLY A 19 -8.13 7.70 -4.64
C GLY A 19 -7.17 7.05 -3.64
N LYS A 20 -7.05 5.72 -3.65
CA LYS A 20 -6.08 4.95 -2.87
C LYS A 20 -5.06 4.31 -3.79
N LEU A 21 -3.80 4.30 -3.38
CA LEU A 21 -2.73 3.51 -3.97
C LEU A 21 -2.29 2.45 -2.96
N CYS A 22 -2.36 1.18 -3.32
CA CYS A 22 -1.72 0.12 -2.56
C CYS A 22 -0.36 -0.19 -3.18
N VAL A 23 0.68 -0.23 -2.37
CA VAL A 23 2.06 -0.39 -2.83
C VAL A 23 2.78 -1.47 -2.04
N ILE A 24 3.59 -2.26 -2.74
CA ILE A 24 4.50 -3.25 -2.15
C ILE A 24 5.92 -2.71 -2.26
N SER A 25 6.59 -2.63 -1.12
CA SER A 25 8.03 -2.38 -1.03
C SER A 25 8.69 -3.62 -0.41
N PRO A 26 9.56 -4.34 -1.13
CA PRO A 26 10.13 -5.62 -0.66
C PRO A 26 10.91 -5.48 0.67
N SER A 27 11.48 -4.30 0.95
CA SER A 27 12.19 -4.04 2.21
C SER A 27 11.33 -3.43 3.32
N SER A 28 10.11 -2.98 3.00
CA SER A 28 9.31 -2.14 3.89
C SER A 28 7.86 -2.61 4.06
N GLY A 29 7.41 -3.63 3.34
CA GLY A 29 6.07 -4.21 3.44
C GLY A 29 5.03 -3.56 2.52
N ILE A 30 3.77 -3.67 2.91
CA ILE A 30 2.62 -3.13 2.17
C ILE A 30 2.20 -1.79 2.77
N PHE A 31 1.91 -0.82 1.91
CA PHE A 31 1.37 0.47 2.32
C PHE A 31 0.13 0.84 1.51
N VAL A 32 -0.80 1.54 2.14
CA VAL A 32 -1.90 2.23 1.48
C VAL A 32 -1.64 3.73 1.54
N VAL A 33 -1.57 4.37 0.38
CA VAL A 33 -1.45 5.81 0.24
C VAL A 33 -2.81 6.38 -0.14
N ASP A 34 -3.35 7.25 0.71
CA ASP A 34 -4.54 8.04 0.40
C ASP A 34 -4.13 9.33 -0.29
N VAL A 35 -4.28 9.36 -1.61
CA VAL A 35 -3.94 10.53 -2.44
C VAL A 35 -5.11 11.50 -2.60
N ALA A 36 -6.32 11.09 -2.23
CA ALA A 36 -7.50 11.95 -2.28
C ALA A 36 -7.71 12.75 -0.98
N ALA A 37 -6.98 12.43 0.09
CA ALA A 37 -6.99 13.22 1.32
C ALA A 37 -6.34 14.59 1.10
N VAL A 38 -6.87 15.63 1.77
CA VAL A 38 -6.35 17.03 1.71
C VAL A 38 -4.85 17.09 2.01
N LEU A 39 -4.39 16.23 2.93
CA LEU A 39 -2.98 15.94 3.14
C LEU A 39 -2.77 14.44 2.85
N PRO A 40 -1.84 14.06 1.96
CA PRO A 40 -1.58 12.66 1.65
C PRO A 40 -1.29 11.85 2.91
N ARG A 41 -1.97 10.72 3.07
CA ARG A 41 -1.79 9.83 4.23
C ARG A 41 -1.19 8.51 3.79
N ILE A 42 -0.32 7.95 4.62
CA ILE A 42 0.32 6.66 4.37
C ILE A 42 0.02 5.76 5.56
N PHE A 43 -0.60 4.61 5.28
CA PHE A 43 -0.97 3.61 6.27
C PHE A 43 -0.15 2.34 6.01
N PRO A 44 0.71 1.91 6.95
CA PRO A 44 1.35 0.61 6.85
C PRO A 44 0.32 -0.49 7.11
N ILE A 45 0.39 -1.58 6.34
CA ILE A 45 -0.35 -2.80 6.60
C ILE A 45 0.60 -3.76 7.31
N TRP A 46 0.19 -4.25 8.48
CA TRP A 46 0.96 -5.23 9.23
C TRP A 46 0.79 -6.60 8.57
N LEU A 47 1.93 -7.22 8.26
CA LEU A 47 2.00 -8.60 7.80
C LEU A 47 2.39 -9.48 9.00
N PRO A 48 1.84 -10.69 9.11
CA PRO A 48 2.38 -11.66 10.07
C PRO A 48 3.85 -11.97 9.72
N GLU A 49 4.68 -12.26 10.73
CA GLU A 49 6.13 -12.38 10.58
C GLU A 49 6.56 -13.49 9.62
N GLU A 50 5.72 -14.49 9.37
CA GLU A 50 6.03 -15.60 8.47
C GLU A 50 5.66 -15.34 7.00
N PHE A 51 5.16 -14.15 6.65
CA PHE A 51 4.62 -13.86 5.32
C PHE A 51 5.34 -12.74 4.59
N GLU A 52 5.71 -13.01 3.34
CA GLU A 52 6.24 -12.01 2.41
C GLU A 52 5.14 -11.46 1.49
N PRO A 53 5.11 -10.15 1.24
CA PRO A 53 4.12 -9.55 0.36
C PRO A 53 4.48 -9.83 -1.11
N MET A 54 3.73 -10.71 -1.76
CA MET A 54 3.96 -11.05 -3.18
C MET A 54 3.10 -10.24 -4.16
N ALA A 55 1.86 -9.94 -3.79
CA ALA A 55 0.93 -9.19 -4.64
C ALA A 55 -0.15 -8.49 -3.81
N VAL A 56 -0.64 -7.35 -4.29
CA VAL A 56 -1.73 -6.58 -3.70
C VAL A 56 -2.88 -6.44 -4.68
N HIS A 57 -4.09 -6.71 -4.21
CA HIS A 57 -5.31 -6.54 -4.99
C HIS A 57 -6.34 -5.76 -4.17
N ILE A 58 -6.92 -4.72 -4.77
CA ILE A 58 -8.00 -3.96 -4.12
C ILE A 58 -9.34 -4.62 -4.46
N LEU A 59 -9.78 -5.54 -3.60
CA LEU A 59 -11.05 -6.24 -3.77
C LEU A 59 -12.23 -5.27 -3.84
N ASN A 60 -13.12 -5.48 -4.80
CA ASN A 60 -14.39 -4.76 -4.85
C ASN A 60 -15.43 -5.49 -4.02
N ILE A 61 -15.79 -4.93 -2.87
CA ILE A 61 -16.86 -5.50 -2.05
C ILE A 61 -18.22 -5.51 -2.78
N PHE A 62 -18.41 -4.67 -3.80
CA PHE A 62 -19.60 -4.68 -4.67
C PHE A 62 -19.50 -5.63 -5.88
N ALA A 63 -18.41 -6.37 -6.03
CA ALA A 63 -18.29 -7.41 -7.07
C ALA A 63 -18.41 -8.83 -6.50
N LEU A 64 -18.69 -8.96 -5.20
CA LEU A 64 -18.85 -10.23 -4.48
C LEU A 64 -20.32 -10.51 -4.10
N PHE A 65 -21.26 -9.65 -4.53
CA PHE A 65 -22.70 -9.80 -4.37
C PHE A 65 -23.40 -9.56 -5.70
#